data_AF-A0A3M1NU49-F1
#
_entry.id   AF-A0A3M1NU49-F1
#
_cell.length_a   1.000
_cell.length_b   1.000
_cell.length_c   1.000
_cell.angle_alpha   90.00
_cell.angle_beta   90.00
_cell.angle_gamma   90.00
#
_symmetry.space_group_name_H-M   'P 1'
#
loop_
_entity.id
_entity.type
_entity.pdbx_description
1 polymer ?
#
loop_
_entity_poly.entity_id
_entity_poly.type
_entity_poly.pdbx_seq_one_letter_code
_entity_poly.pdbx_strand_id
1 'polypeptide(L)'
;MKKHLNLFILFLFLLMLFLLSCQRSFSPVNTEVDFGYRYSIRPPINSNVMLKNDSLLVQVAYSGCSSPHQFEFHYYTTDGEATVWFTKLTPDQSCEAYFTQWLRVKLPSQVVRKSKLIFLAPEDVSLVLYQ
;
A
#
# COMPACT_ATOMS: atom_id res chain seq x y z
N MET A 1 -36.89 -18.33 41.97
CA MET A 1 -36.19 -17.24 41.23
C MET A 1 -34.66 -17.41 41.10
N LYS A 2 -33.93 -18.12 41.99
CA LYS A 2 -32.45 -18.25 41.87
C LYS A 2 -31.91 -19.08 40.68
N LYS A 3 -32.69 -20.04 40.14
CA LYS A 3 -32.22 -20.92 39.04
C LYS A 3 -32.09 -20.21 37.68
N HIS A 4 -32.94 -19.21 37.41
CA HIS A 4 -32.89 -18.46 36.14
C HIS A 4 -31.73 -17.48 36.07
N LEU A 5 -31.28 -16.95 37.22
CA LEU A 5 -30.14 -16.02 37.28
C LEU A 5 -28.83 -16.71 36.88
N ASN A 6 -28.62 -17.97 37.31
CA ASN A 6 -27.42 -18.73 36.94
C ASN A 6 -27.39 -19.12 35.45
N LEU A 7 -28.55 -19.38 34.84
CA LEU A 7 -28.61 -19.72 33.42
C LEU A 7 -28.34 -18.49 32.53
N PHE A 8 -28.83 -17.31 32.96
CA PHE A 8 -28.60 -16.06 32.25
C PHE A 8 -27.13 -15.62 32.27
N ILE A 9 -26.45 -15.77 33.41
CA ILE A 9 -25.02 -15.46 33.54
C ILE A 9 -24.17 -16.42 32.67
N LEU A 10 -24.52 -17.71 32.65
CA LEU A 10 -23.83 -18.70 31.81
C LEU A 10 -23.97 -18.36 30.30
N PHE A 11 -25.16 -17.94 29.88
CA PHE A 11 -25.42 -17.53 28.51
C PHE A 11 -24.63 -16.28 28.10
N LEU A 12 -24.56 -15.27 28.98
CA LEU A 12 -23.74 -14.07 28.77
C LEU A 12 -22.24 -14.38 28.64
N PHE A 13 -21.73 -15.33 29.43
CA PHE A 13 -20.34 -15.75 29.37
C PHE A 13 -20.00 -16.47 28.05
N LEU A 14 -20.90 -17.33 27.57
CA LEU A 14 -20.78 -17.99 26.27
C LEU A 14 -20.85 -17.00 25.09
N LEU A 15 -21.72 -15.99 25.18
CA LEU A 15 -21.82 -14.94 24.18
C LEU A 15 -20.54 -14.09 24.11
N MET A 16 -19.97 -13.73 25.27
CA MET A 16 -18.70 -13.01 25.37
C MET A 16 -17.53 -13.80 24.73
N LEU A 17 -17.45 -15.11 24.96
CA LEU A 17 -16.44 -15.97 24.34
C LEU A 17 -16.57 -16.05 22.80
N PHE A 18 -17.80 -16.02 22.28
CA PHE A 18 -18.05 -16.01 20.85
C PHE A 18 -17.63 -14.68 20.19
N LEU A 19 -17.83 -13.56 20.87
CA LEU A 19 -17.43 -12.23 20.39
C LEU A 19 -15.91 -12.03 20.36
N LEU A 20 -15.15 -12.71 21.24
CA LEU A 20 -13.68 -12.66 21.24
C LEU A 20 -13.04 -13.43 20.08
N SER A 21 -13.76 -14.35 19.43
CA SER A 21 -13.21 -15.14 18.32
C SER A 21 -13.30 -14.45 16.95
N CYS A 22 -13.81 -13.21 16.88
CA CYS A 22 -13.95 -12.44 15.64
C CYS A 22 -12.90 -11.32 15.51
N GLN A 23 -11.66 -11.58 15.91
CA GLN A 23 -10.53 -10.74 15.53
C GLN A 23 -9.61 -11.51 14.59
N ARG A 24 -10.04 -11.64 13.32
CA ARG A 24 -9.08 -11.85 12.24
C ARG A 24 -8.31 -10.55 12.09
N SER A 25 -7.21 -10.43 12.84
CA SER A 25 -6.15 -9.49 12.52
C SER A 25 -5.63 -9.88 11.14
N PHE A 26 -6.09 -9.17 10.10
CA PHE A 26 -5.34 -9.09 8.87
C PHE A 26 -3.99 -8.52 9.27
N SER A 27 -2.98 -9.38 9.42
CA SER A 27 -1.61 -8.90 9.34
C SER A 27 -1.49 -8.29 7.95
N PRO A 28 -1.27 -6.98 7.80
CA PRO A 28 -0.72 -6.50 6.53
C PRO A 28 0.56 -7.31 6.34
N VAL A 29 0.74 -7.86 5.14
CA VAL A 29 1.99 -8.50 4.77
C VAL A 29 3.07 -7.45 4.97
N ASN A 30 3.75 -7.52 6.11
CA ASN A 30 4.81 -6.62 6.51
C ASN A 30 6.07 -7.08 5.77
N THR A 31 6.03 -7.00 4.44
CA THR A 31 7.26 -6.86 3.67
C THR A 31 7.77 -5.47 4.02
N GLU A 32 8.83 -5.39 4.82
CA GLU A 32 9.61 -4.17 5.00
C GLU A 32 10.15 -3.76 3.61
N VAL A 33 9.33 -3.02 2.87
CA VAL A 33 9.70 -2.48 1.56
C VAL A 33 10.56 -1.26 1.81
N ASP A 34 11.78 -1.27 1.27
CA ASP A 34 12.64 -0.10 1.28
C ASP A 34 12.19 0.89 0.19
N PHE A 35 11.51 1.96 0.62
CA PHE A 35 11.12 3.08 -0.24
C PHE A 35 12.26 4.09 -0.48
N GLY A 36 13.42 3.89 0.16
CA GLY A 36 14.57 4.79 0.07
C GLY A 36 14.32 6.11 0.79
N TYR A 37 14.76 7.21 0.18
CA TYR A 37 14.58 8.55 0.76
C TYR A 37 13.12 9.04 0.70
N ARG A 38 12.80 10.12 1.41
CA ARG A 38 11.42 10.53 1.62
C ARG A 38 10.74 11.04 0.35
N TYR A 39 9.56 10.51 0.09
CA TYR A 39 8.60 11.01 -0.89
C TYR A 39 7.18 10.57 -0.49
N SER A 40 6.17 11.14 -1.12
CA SER A 40 4.78 10.73 -0.94
C SER A 40 4.02 10.70 -2.26
N ILE A 41 2.85 10.06 -2.23
CA ILE A 41 1.87 10.11 -3.32
C ILE A 41 0.69 10.91 -2.80
N ARG A 42 0.44 12.06 -3.43
CA ARG A 42 -0.61 12.96 -2.96
C ARG A 42 -1.98 12.29 -3.06
N PRO A 43 -2.89 12.50 -2.10
CA PRO A 43 -4.30 12.20 -2.28
C PRO A 43 -4.92 13.10 -3.38
N PRO A 44 -5.94 12.61 -4.10
CA PRO A 44 -6.49 11.27 -4.01
C PRO A 44 -5.64 10.28 -4.83
N ILE A 45 -5.19 9.20 -4.18
CA ILE A 45 -4.18 8.27 -4.73
C ILE A 45 -4.65 7.62 -6.05
N ASN A 46 -5.95 7.35 -6.18
CA ASN A 46 -6.56 6.81 -7.41
C ASN A 46 -6.45 7.73 -8.64
N SER A 47 -6.27 9.04 -8.44
CA SER A 47 -6.02 9.99 -9.53
C SER A 47 -4.53 10.13 -9.87
N ASN A 48 -3.66 9.73 -8.93
CA ASN A 48 -2.21 9.90 -9.01
C ASN A 48 -1.47 8.59 -9.29
N VAL A 49 -2.17 7.46 -9.34
CA VAL A 49 -1.65 6.14 -9.73
C VAL A 49 -2.58 5.57 -10.79
N MET A 50 -2.07 5.35 -12.00
CA MET A 50 -2.87 4.91 -13.14
C MET A 50 -2.18 3.80 -13.92
N LEU A 51 -2.95 2.81 -14.39
CA LEU A 51 -2.52 1.85 -15.39
C LEU A 51 -3.03 2.29 -16.77
N LYS A 52 -2.13 2.39 -17.74
CA LYS A 52 -2.47 2.72 -19.14
C LYS A 52 -1.51 2.05 -20.11
N ASN A 53 -2.02 1.20 -21.01
CA ASN A 53 -1.25 0.56 -22.08
C ASN A 53 0.05 -0.09 -21.55
N ASP A 54 -0.08 -1.03 -20.62
CA ASP A 54 1.03 -1.73 -19.95
C ASP A 54 2.02 -0.81 -19.23
N SER A 55 1.65 0.44 -18.96
CA SER A 55 2.46 1.39 -18.22
C SER A 55 1.79 1.74 -16.91
N LEU A 56 2.59 1.80 -15.86
CA LEU A 56 2.19 2.40 -14.59
C LEU A 56 2.65 3.86 -14.61
N LEU A 57 1.71 4.78 -14.35
CA LEU A 57 1.95 6.20 -14.18
C LEU A 57 1.70 6.56 -12.72
N VAL A 58 2.69 7.18 -12.06
CA VAL A 58 2.60 7.58 -10.66
C VAL A 58 3.05 9.02 -10.50
N GLN A 59 2.22 9.88 -9.93
CA GLN A 59 2.65 11.20 -9.50
C GLN A 59 3.20 11.12 -8.09
N VAL A 60 4.50 11.39 -7.96
CA VAL A 60 5.18 11.47 -6.66
C VAL A 60 5.46 12.91 -6.30
N ALA A 61 5.61 13.16 -5.01
CA ALA A 61 5.96 14.46 -4.49
C ALA A 61 7.04 14.35 -3.40
N TYR A 62 7.92 15.35 -3.34
CA TYR A 62 9.07 15.36 -2.44
C TYR A 62 9.56 16.78 -2.17
N SER A 63 10.24 16.98 -1.05
CA SER A 63 11.03 18.19 -0.77
C SER A 63 12.43 18.07 -1.38
N GLY A 64 12.99 19.17 -1.83
CA GLY A 64 14.35 19.19 -2.38
C GLY A 64 14.81 20.58 -2.78
N CYS A 65 16.05 20.66 -3.27
CA CYS A 65 16.64 21.84 -3.89
C CYS A 65 16.53 21.81 -5.42
N SER A 66 16.32 20.63 -6.00
CA SER A 66 16.31 20.40 -7.44
C SER A 66 15.30 19.35 -7.87
N SER A 67 14.92 19.38 -9.14
CA SER A 67 14.09 18.36 -9.80
C SER A 67 14.67 18.06 -11.19
N PRO A 68 14.59 16.82 -11.71
CA PRO A 68 13.93 15.66 -11.11
C PRO A 68 14.82 14.87 -10.13
N HIS A 69 14.22 14.28 -9.10
CA HIS A 69 14.84 13.24 -8.28
C HIS A 69 14.75 11.87 -8.97
N GLN A 70 15.71 11.00 -8.68
CA GLN A 70 15.83 9.66 -9.24
C GLN A 70 15.02 8.64 -8.43
N PHE A 71 14.36 7.74 -9.16
CA PHE A 71 13.55 6.65 -8.61
C PHE A 71 13.85 5.35 -9.36
N GLU A 72 13.89 4.26 -8.62
CA GLU A 72 13.99 2.90 -9.17
C GLU A 72 12.64 2.20 -9.05
N PHE A 73 12.25 1.44 -10.08
CA PHE A 73 11.02 0.65 -10.08
C PHE A 73 11.31 -0.78 -9.66
N HIS A 74 10.55 -1.28 -8.70
CA HIS A 74 10.66 -2.64 -8.23
C HIS A 74 9.30 -3.35 -8.34
N TYR A 75 9.38 -4.66 -8.48
CA TYR A 75 8.21 -5.51 -8.50
C TYR A 75 8.54 -6.88 -7.94
N TYR A 76 7.50 -7.53 -7.44
CA TYR A 76 7.49 -8.93 -7.07
C TYR A 76 6.19 -9.55 -7.58
N THR A 77 6.22 -10.82 -7.94
CA THR A 77 5.05 -11.52 -8.49
C THR A 77 4.82 -12.84 -7.79
N THR A 78 3.56 -13.14 -7.50
CA THR A 78 3.09 -14.46 -7.04
C THR A 78 2.02 -14.98 -8.00
N ASP A 79 1.37 -16.09 -7.66
CA ASP A 79 0.26 -16.61 -8.46
C ASP A 79 -0.95 -15.65 -8.39
N GLY A 80 -1.31 -15.09 -9.55
CA GLY A 80 -2.48 -14.20 -9.70
C GLY A 80 -2.24 -12.72 -9.39
N GLU A 81 -1.17 -12.36 -8.68
CA GLU A 81 -0.90 -10.95 -8.33
C GLU A 81 0.55 -10.50 -8.59
N ALA A 82 0.69 -9.20 -8.81
CA ALA A 82 1.95 -8.47 -8.83
C ALA A 82 1.91 -7.37 -7.78
N THR A 83 2.97 -7.24 -7.00
CA THR A 83 3.20 -6.11 -6.10
C THR A 83 4.29 -5.24 -6.70
N VAL A 84 4.08 -3.92 -6.75
CA VAL A 84 5.01 -2.97 -7.37
C VAL A 84 5.18 -1.74 -6.49
N TRP A 85 6.38 -1.15 -6.52
CA TRP A 85 6.70 0.07 -5.77
C TRP A 85 7.83 0.83 -6.43
N PHE A 86 8.12 2.03 -5.92
CA PHE A 86 9.29 2.80 -6.30
C PHE A 86 10.20 3.02 -5.08
N THR A 87 11.50 3.10 -5.31
CA THR A 87 12.50 3.46 -4.31
C THR A 87 13.15 4.78 -4.72
N LYS A 88 13.11 5.80 -3.88
CA LYS A 88 13.75 7.10 -4.16
C LYS A 88 15.25 6.98 -3.89
N LEU A 89 16.06 7.16 -4.92
CA LEU A 89 17.52 7.06 -4.86
C LEU A 89 18.20 8.38 -4.47
N THR A 90 17.61 9.51 -4.83
CA THR A 90 18.18 10.82 -4.50
C THR A 90 18.01 11.13 -3.01
N PRO A 91 19.08 11.48 -2.27
CA PRO A 91 19.01 11.86 -0.86
C PRO A 91 18.06 13.03 -0.58
N ASP A 92 17.57 13.11 0.65
CA ASP A 92 16.82 14.28 1.09
C ASP A 92 17.75 15.50 1.18
N GLN A 93 17.27 16.63 0.66
CA GLN A 93 18.02 17.88 0.62
C GLN A 93 17.34 18.91 1.54
N SER A 94 18.13 19.70 2.27
CA SER A 94 17.66 20.67 3.27
C SER A 94 17.14 21.98 2.66
N CYS A 95 16.29 21.88 1.64
CA CYS A 95 15.62 23.02 1.02
C CYS A 95 14.11 22.96 1.28
N GLU A 96 13.48 24.13 1.42
CA GLU A 96 12.04 24.25 1.69
C GLU A 96 11.17 24.15 0.41
N ALA A 97 11.78 23.93 -0.75
CA ALA A 97 11.04 23.80 -1.99
C ALA A 97 10.36 22.42 -2.11
N TYR A 98 9.18 22.42 -2.74
CA TYR A 98 8.34 21.26 -2.92
C TYR A 98 8.15 20.98 -4.42
N PHE A 99 8.41 19.74 -4.84
CA PHE A 99 8.31 19.32 -6.23
C PHE A 99 7.33 18.17 -6.40
N THR A 100 6.72 18.11 -7.59
CA THR A 100 5.94 16.97 -8.06
C THR A 100 6.50 16.50 -9.40
N GLN A 101 6.46 15.20 -9.65
CA GLN A 101 6.82 14.64 -10.96
C GLN A 101 6.03 13.39 -11.28
N TRP A 102 5.79 13.16 -12.58
CA TRP A 102 5.21 11.93 -13.07
C TRP A 102 6.31 10.91 -13.35
N LEU A 103 6.26 9.79 -12.65
CA LEU A 103 7.00 8.58 -12.97
C LEU A 103 6.18 7.78 -13.97
N ARG A 104 6.83 7.34 -15.05
CA ARG A 104 6.24 6.43 -16.04
C ARG A 104 7.16 5.25 -16.23
N VAL A 105 6.64 4.06 -15.98
CA VAL A 105 7.39 2.81 -16.20
C VAL A 105 6.57 1.88 -17.07
N LYS A 106 7.25 1.26 -18.05
CA LYS A 106 6.67 0.14 -18.79
C LYS A 106 6.74 -1.10 -17.92
N LEU A 107 5.60 -1.70 -17.64
CA LEU A 107 5.51 -2.87 -16.79
C LEU A 107 6.14 -4.09 -17.50
N PRO A 108 6.98 -4.88 -16.81
CA PRO A 108 7.48 -6.13 -17.35
C PRO A 108 6.33 -7.09 -17.67
N SER A 109 6.48 -7.93 -18.69
CA SER A 109 5.40 -8.82 -19.15
C SER A 109 4.88 -9.80 -18.08
N GLN A 110 5.68 -10.09 -17.05
CA GLN A 110 5.28 -10.92 -15.91
C GLN A 110 4.34 -10.20 -14.94
N VAL A 111 4.38 -8.87 -14.90
CA VAL A 111 3.47 -8.01 -14.13
C VAL A 111 2.18 -7.76 -14.93
N VAL A 112 2.31 -7.51 -16.23
CA VAL A 112 1.16 -7.31 -17.17
C VAL A 112 0.28 -8.55 -17.30
N ARG A 113 0.79 -9.75 -16.96
CA ARG A 113 0.00 -10.99 -17.03
C ARG A 113 -0.77 -11.30 -15.74
N LYS A 114 -0.66 -10.47 -14.70
CA LYS A 114 -1.33 -10.72 -13.41
C LYS A 114 -2.70 -10.07 -13.39
N SER A 115 -3.68 -10.80 -12.85
CA SER A 115 -5.07 -10.33 -12.73
C SER A 115 -5.24 -9.22 -11.70
N LYS A 116 -4.26 -9.04 -10.80
CA LYS A 116 -4.28 -8.06 -9.73
C LYS A 116 -2.92 -7.40 -9.61
N LEU A 117 -2.90 -6.08 -9.54
CA LEU A 117 -1.70 -5.31 -9.30
C LEU A 117 -1.86 -4.52 -7.99
N ILE A 118 -0.95 -4.74 -7.04
CA ILE A 118 -0.89 -4.01 -5.78
C ILE A 118 0.23 -2.99 -5.91
N PHE A 119 -0.14 -1.71 -5.88
CA PHE A 119 0.83 -0.63 -5.79
C PHE A 119 1.06 -0.31 -4.31
N LEU A 120 2.31 -0.38 -3.85
CA LEU A 120 2.72 0.03 -2.51
C LEU A 120 3.37 1.42 -2.56
N ALA A 121 2.94 2.29 -1.65
CA ALA A 121 3.51 3.61 -1.44
C ALA A 121 4.07 3.73 -0.01
N PRO A 122 4.91 4.75 0.24
CA PRO A 122 5.29 5.14 1.59
C PRO A 122 4.08 5.43 2.47
N GLU A 123 4.29 5.43 3.80
CA GLU A 123 3.26 5.72 4.82
C GLU A 123 2.12 4.69 4.86
N ASP A 124 2.46 3.41 4.61
CA ASP A 124 1.55 2.25 4.67
C ASP A 124 0.34 2.34 3.72
N VAL A 125 0.48 3.14 2.66
CA VAL A 125 -0.56 3.30 1.65
C VAL A 125 -0.41 2.19 0.61
N SER A 126 -1.50 1.45 0.39
CA SER A 126 -1.61 0.49 -0.71
C SER A 126 -2.82 0.81 -1.60
N LEU A 127 -2.64 0.61 -2.90
CA LEU A 127 -3.73 0.72 -3.89
C LEU A 127 -3.81 -0.57 -4.70
N VAL A 128 -5.00 -1.15 -4.75
CA VAL A 128 -5.29 -2.28 -5.64
C VAL A 128 -5.76 -1.75 -6.99
N LEU A 129 -5.08 -2.17 -8.04
CA LEU A 129 -5.37 -1.83 -9.43
C LEU A 129 -5.74 -3.11 -10.17
N TYR A 130 -6.83 -3.03 -10.92
CA TYR A 130 -7.27 -4.10 -11.82
C TYR A 130 -6.89 -3.72 -13.24
N GLN A 131 -6.41 -4.71 -13.99
CA GLN A 131 -6.09 -4.57 -15.42
C GLN A 131 -7.32 -4.82 -16.29
#